data_AF-A0A496N328-F1
#
_entry.id   AF-A0A496N328-F1
#
_cell.length_a   1.000
_cell.length_b   1.000
_cell.length_c   1.000
_cell.angle_alpha   90.00
_cell.angle_beta   90.00
_cell.angle_gamma   90.00
#
_symmetry.space_group_name_H-M   'P 1'
#
loop_
_entity.id
_entity.type
_entity.pdbx_description
1 polymer ?
#
loop_
_entity_poly.entity_id
_entity_poly.type
_entity_poly.pdbx_seq_one_letter_code
_entity_poly.pdbx_strand_id
1 'polypeptide(L)'
;MSVSTFFEKTKAQIKNAVSAHPIEIFLISAFAIGIWFMELGTHKGDHLAYWVFEPMLFIFVYLSRPYSWYRFSWIVPLVALAIIGMTNDSSAFYFSSPKFWGANFIALLVLLGFPFEKNNQGFTYRNFTNLFHLGLATAVWLLVFGLVAAILFTITTLFNVEFSDSFYSHFYTSLGIFTQPLFFLVFQQRQVKSEMTLNRIFDILVNFVLAPTLIIFTVLLYAYVVQIIFEGVLPKGMLANITLPYLLGGLGVYALRSICAKARWETFFKFYPYLAIVPIV
;
A
#
# COMPACT_ATOMS: atom_id res chain seq x y z
N MET A 1 16.27 18.46 -8.87
CA MET A 1 16.82 17.76 -7.68
C MET A 1 17.58 16.53 -8.17
N SER A 2 18.84 16.31 -7.76
CA SER A 2 19.61 15.13 -8.22
C SER A 2 19.00 13.82 -7.68
N VAL A 3 19.15 12.73 -8.42
CA VAL A 3 18.72 11.39 -7.99
C VAL A 3 19.39 10.99 -6.66
N SER A 4 20.64 11.40 -6.43
CA SER A 4 21.35 11.16 -5.17
C SER A 4 20.73 11.88 -3.97
N THR A 5 20.37 13.17 -4.13
CA THR A 5 19.67 13.92 -3.07
C THR A 5 18.25 13.42 -2.83
N PHE A 6 17.64 12.74 -3.82
CA PHE A 6 16.38 12.03 -3.66
C PHE A 6 16.53 10.82 -2.74
N PHE A 7 17.48 9.93 -3.05
CA PHE A 7 17.67 8.72 -2.25
C PHE A 7 18.05 9.04 -0.80
N GLU A 8 18.90 10.04 -0.56
CA GLU A 8 19.27 10.43 0.80
C GLU A 8 18.10 11.01 1.61
N LYS A 9 17.26 11.87 1.00
CA LYS A 9 16.07 12.40 1.70
C LYS A 9 15.03 11.32 1.94
N THR A 10 14.81 10.44 0.96
CA THR A 10 13.87 9.32 1.08
C THR A 10 14.35 8.33 2.16
N LYS A 11 15.65 8.01 2.19
CA LYS A 11 16.28 7.17 3.20
C LYS A 11 16.15 7.77 4.60
N ALA A 12 16.40 9.07 4.77
CA ALA A 12 16.23 9.75 6.05
C ALA A 12 14.76 9.76 6.52
N GLN A 13 13.80 9.92 5.60
CA GLN A 13 12.37 9.87 5.90
C GLN A 13 11.91 8.46 6.27
N ILE A 14 12.34 7.44 5.54
CA ILE A 14 12.07 6.03 5.85
C ILE A 14 12.68 5.67 7.20
N LYS A 15 13.94 6.04 7.46
CA LYS A 15 14.60 5.82 8.75
C LYS A 15 13.84 6.47 9.91
N ASN A 16 13.34 7.68 9.72
CA ASN A 16 12.53 8.39 10.72
C ASN A 16 11.13 7.80 10.92
N ALA A 17 10.54 7.20 9.89
CA ALA A 17 9.27 6.47 10.00
C ALA A 17 9.46 5.15 10.74
N VAL A 18 10.50 4.39 10.38
CA VAL A 18 10.88 3.14 11.02
C VAL A 18 11.29 3.33 12.48
N SER A 19 12.01 4.40 12.80
CA SER A 19 12.38 4.70 14.18
C SER A 19 11.18 5.07 15.07
N ALA A 20 10.07 5.52 14.48
CA ALA A 20 8.90 5.94 15.26
C ALA A 20 7.94 4.79 15.57
N HIS A 21 7.89 3.77 14.71
CA HIS A 21 6.99 2.63 14.82
C HIS A 21 7.71 1.29 14.55
N PRO A 22 8.81 0.99 15.27
CA PRO A 22 9.66 -0.14 14.93
C PRO A 22 8.94 -1.49 15.10
N ILE A 23 8.10 -1.64 16.12
CA ILE A 23 7.39 -2.89 16.40
C ILE A 23 6.23 -3.09 15.42
N GLU A 24 5.47 -2.03 15.12
CA GLU A 24 4.40 -2.08 14.13
C GLU A 24 4.95 -2.41 12.73
N ILE A 25 6.06 -1.78 12.32
CA ILE A 25 6.66 -2.07 11.01
C ILE A 25 7.21 -3.50 10.97
N PHE A 26 7.86 -3.97 12.03
CA PHE A 26 8.29 -5.36 12.11
C PHE A 26 7.12 -6.32 11.98
N LEU A 27 6.01 -6.05 12.68
CA LEU A 27 4.80 -6.87 12.64
C LEU A 27 4.23 -6.97 11.23
N ILE A 28 3.93 -5.83 10.58
CA ILE A 28 3.32 -5.82 9.25
C ILE A 28 4.25 -6.44 8.20
N SER A 29 5.57 -6.26 8.33
CA SER A 29 6.56 -6.92 7.48
C SER A 29 6.61 -8.43 7.70
N ALA A 30 6.59 -8.87 8.96
CA ALA A 30 6.61 -10.29 9.31
C ALA A 30 5.35 -11.01 8.78
N PHE A 31 4.18 -10.40 8.93
CA PHE A 31 2.94 -10.94 8.36
C PHE A 31 2.97 -10.97 6.83
N ALA A 32 3.40 -9.87 6.19
CA ALA A 32 3.46 -9.79 4.73
C ALA A 32 4.45 -10.78 4.11
N ILE A 33 5.57 -11.05 4.77
CA ILE A 33 6.54 -12.08 4.36
C ILE A 33 5.98 -13.47 4.68
N GLY A 34 5.39 -13.65 5.85
CA GLY A 34 4.82 -14.91 6.32
C GLY A 34 3.77 -15.49 5.38
N ILE A 35 3.00 -14.63 4.70
CA ILE A 35 2.03 -15.04 3.67
C ILE A 35 2.68 -15.99 2.65
N TRP A 36 3.90 -15.71 2.19
CA TRP A 36 4.59 -16.51 1.17
C TRP A 36 4.98 -17.92 1.62
N PHE A 37 4.89 -18.21 2.91
CA PHE A 37 5.19 -19.52 3.49
C PHE A 37 3.92 -20.32 3.84
N MET A 38 2.76 -19.84 3.42
CA MET A 38 1.48 -20.47 3.65
C MET A 38 0.84 -20.97 2.37
N GLU A 39 -0.16 -21.84 2.50
CA GLU A 39 -1.09 -22.12 1.41
C GLU A 39 -2.29 -21.16 1.52
N LEU A 40 -2.35 -20.18 0.64
CA LEU A 40 -3.56 -19.38 0.45
C LEU A 40 -4.56 -20.15 -0.40
N GLY A 41 -5.79 -20.25 0.12
CA GLY A 41 -6.79 -21.22 -0.30
C GLY A 41 -7.13 -21.18 -1.78
N THR A 42 -6.54 -22.10 -2.55
CA THR A 42 -7.10 -22.57 -3.82
C THR A 42 -7.77 -23.93 -3.57
N HIS A 43 -9.10 -23.90 -3.46
CA HIS A 43 -10.03 -25.04 -3.50
C HIS A 43 -10.13 -26.03 -2.30
N LYS A 44 -9.22 -26.06 -1.32
CA LYS A 44 -9.33 -27.01 -0.17
C LYS A 44 -9.47 -26.37 1.22
N GLY A 45 -9.62 -25.05 1.28
CA GLY A 45 -9.53 -24.30 2.53
C GLY A 45 -8.06 -24.11 2.89
N ASP A 46 -7.67 -22.87 3.16
CA ASP A 46 -6.38 -22.61 3.78
C ASP A 46 -6.36 -23.20 5.19
N HIS A 47 -5.20 -23.67 5.62
CA HIS A 47 -4.92 -24.02 7.01
C HIS A 47 -4.02 -22.92 7.59
N LEU A 48 -4.20 -22.57 8.87
CA LEU A 48 -3.43 -21.53 9.59
C LEU A 48 -3.76 -20.09 9.17
N ALA A 49 -5.03 -19.66 9.18
CA ALA A 49 -5.46 -18.32 8.76
C ALA A 49 -5.07 -17.14 9.69
N TYR A 50 -3.84 -17.13 10.22
CA TYR A 50 -3.36 -16.12 11.15
C TYR A 50 -3.37 -14.70 10.56
N TRP A 51 -3.18 -14.58 9.25
CA TRP A 51 -3.13 -13.31 8.54
C TRP A 51 -4.42 -12.50 8.67
N VAL A 52 -5.55 -13.18 8.86
CA VAL A 52 -6.87 -12.59 9.05
C VAL A 52 -6.96 -11.80 10.37
N PHE A 53 -6.08 -12.09 11.35
CA PHE A 53 -6.02 -11.40 12.64
C PHE A 53 -5.05 -10.21 12.67
N GLU A 54 -4.32 -9.97 11.58
CA GLU A 54 -3.34 -8.88 11.50
C GLU A 54 -3.92 -7.53 11.92
N PRO A 55 -5.12 -7.10 11.49
CA PRO A 55 -5.65 -5.78 11.85
C PRO A 55 -5.81 -5.61 13.36
N MET A 56 -6.31 -6.64 14.07
CA MET A 56 -6.47 -6.60 15.52
C MET A 56 -5.12 -6.52 16.24
N LEU A 57 -4.16 -7.33 15.80
CA LEU A 57 -2.82 -7.40 16.39
C LEU A 57 -2.04 -6.10 16.15
N PHE A 58 -2.16 -5.54 14.95
CA PHE A 58 -1.62 -4.23 14.61
C PHE A 58 -2.21 -3.14 15.51
N ILE A 59 -3.54 -3.08 15.63
CA ILE A 59 -4.23 -2.11 16.50
C ILE A 59 -3.75 -2.25 17.94
N PHE A 60 -3.65 -3.48 18.46
CA PHE A 60 -3.16 -3.73 19.81
C PHE A 60 -1.76 -3.16 20.03
N VAL A 61 -0.80 -3.51 19.16
CA VAL A 61 0.58 -3.02 19.24
C VAL A 61 0.63 -1.50 19.14
N TYR A 62 -0.12 -0.93 18.20
CA TYR A 62 -0.20 0.51 17.98
C TYR A 62 -0.73 1.27 19.21
N LEU A 63 -1.79 0.76 19.84
CA LEU A 63 -2.39 1.35 21.05
C LEU A 63 -1.50 1.21 22.28
N SER A 64 -0.57 0.26 22.26
CA SER A 64 0.38 0.02 23.36
C SER A 64 1.43 1.13 23.48
N ARG A 65 1.62 1.95 22.44
CA ARG A 65 2.72 2.94 22.35
C ARG A 65 2.87 3.89 23.54
N PRO A 66 1.80 4.47 24.12
CA PRO A 66 1.98 5.41 25.22
C PRO A 66 2.39 4.75 26.53
N TYR A 67 2.33 3.42 26.61
CA TYR A 67 2.59 2.68 27.84
C TYR A 67 4.02 2.15 27.89
N SER A 68 4.58 2.05 29.09
CA SER A 68 5.97 1.60 29.32
C SER A 68 6.27 0.19 28.79
N TRP A 69 5.23 -0.65 28.66
CA TRP A 69 5.36 -2.03 28.19
C TRP A 69 5.34 -2.17 26.66
N TYR A 70 5.22 -1.08 25.89
CA TYR A 70 5.27 -1.11 24.41
C TYR A 70 6.43 -1.95 23.87
N ARG A 71 7.62 -1.90 24.50
CA ARG A 71 8.79 -2.69 24.07
C ARG A 71 8.58 -4.22 24.10
N PHE A 72 7.57 -4.67 24.84
CA PHE A 72 7.18 -6.07 24.97
C PHE A 72 5.87 -6.39 24.25
N SER A 73 5.25 -5.42 23.56
CA SER A 73 3.95 -5.62 22.91
C SER A 73 4.00 -6.65 21.77
N TRP A 74 5.19 -6.93 21.21
CA TRP A 74 5.41 -7.98 20.21
C TRP A 74 5.15 -9.40 20.73
N ILE A 75 5.14 -9.61 22.05
CA ILE A 75 4.83 -10.91 22.66
C ILE A 75 3.38 -11.30 22.36
N VAL A 76 2.46 -10.34 22.34
CA VAL A 76 1.03 -10.62 22.16
C VAL A 76 0.72 -11.17 20.77
N PRO A 77 1.18 -10.56 19.65
CA PRO A 77 1.11 -11.19 18.34
C PRO A 77 1.73 -12.58 18.32
N LEU A 78 2.90 -12.79 18.93
CA LEU A 78 3.55 -14.11 18.94
C LEU A 78 2.68 -15.17 19.64
N VAL A 79 2.14 -14.85 20.82
CA VAL A 79 1.26 -15.76 21.55
C VAL A 79 -0.04 -16.01 20.79
N ALA A 80 -0.63 -14.98 20.18
CA ALA A 80 -1.81 -15.12 19.34
C ALA A 80 -1.56 -16.04 18.14
N LEU A 81 -0.43 -15.87 17.46
CA LEU A 81 0.00 -16.75 16.35
C LEU A 81 0.15 -18.20 16.82
N ALA A 82 0.74 -18.43 18.00
CA ALA A 82 0.87 -19.78 18.56
C ALA A 82 -0.50 -20.42 18.82
N ILE A 83 -1.44 -19.67 19.41
CA ILE A 83 -2.81 -20.16 19.70
C ILE A 83 -3.55 -20.46 18.40
N ILE A 84 -3.53 -19.54 17.42
CA ILE A 84 -4.18 -19.74 16.11
C ILE A 84 -3.55 -20.92 15.37
N GLY A 85 -2.23 -21.06 15.47
CA GLY A 85 -1.52 -22.20 14.90
C GLY A 85 -1.93 -23.54 15.49
N MET A 86 -2.29 -23.58 16.78
CA MET A 86 -2.80 -24.79 17.43
C MET A 86 -4.23 -25.15 17.01
N THR A 87 -5.09 -24.17 16.69
CA THR A 87 -6.45 -24.48 16.23
C THR A 87 -6.48 -24.91 14.77
N ASN A 88 -5.56 -24.39 13.95
CA ASN A 88 -5.40 -24.75 12.54
C ASN A 88 -6.68 -24.53 11.69
N ASP A 89 -7.49 -23.53 12.08
CA ASP A 89 -8.72 -23.17 11.38
C ASP A 89 -8.43 -22.52 10.02
N SER A 90 -9.42 -22.63 9.12
CA SER A 90 -9.39 -21.96 7.82
C SER A 90 -9.87 -20.51 7.88
N SER A 91 -9.48 -19.69 6.90
CA SER A 91 -9.92 -18.30 6.83
C SER A 91 -11.43 -18.20 6.60
N ALA A 92 -12.00 -19.15 5.85
CA ALA A 92 -13.42 -19.25 5.59
C ALA A 92 -14.23 -19.36 6.90
N PHE A 93 -13.73 -20.11 7.89
CA PHE A 93 -14.36 -20.21 9.21
C PHE A 93 -14.47 -18.85 9.90
N TYR A 94 -13.39 -18.06 9.90
CA TYR A 94 -13.39 -16.74 10.51
C TYR A 94 -14.22 -15.72 9.74
N PHE A 95 -14.13 -15.71 8.40
CA PHE A 95 -14.91 -14.79 7.57
C PHE A 95 -16.42 -15.02 7.65
N SER A 96 -16.85 -16.24 7.96
CA SER A 96 -18.26 -16.58 8.14
C SER A 96 -18.79 -16.26 9.55
N SER A 97 -17.90 -15.94 10.51
CA SER A 97 -18.24 -15.74 11.91
C SER A 97 -18.63 -14.29 12.21
N PRO A 98 -19.87 -14.01 12.64
CA PRO A 98 -20.25 -12.67 13.08
C PRO A 98 -19.44 -12.19 14.30
N LYS A 99 -18.99 -13.13 15.15
CA LYS A 99 -18.15 -12.81 16.32
C LYS A 99 -16.79 -12.26 15.89
N PHE A 100 -16.21 -12.82 14.83
CA PHE A 100 -14.93 -12.37 14.28
C PHE A 100 -15.05 -10.93 13.72
N TRP A 101 -16.09 -10.65 12.94
CA TRP A 101 -16.34 -9.30 12.44
C TRP A 101 -16.69 -8.31 13.55
N GLY A 102 -17.47 -8.73 14.55
CA GLY A 102 -17.77 -7.92 15.73
C GLY A 102 -16.50 -7.51 16.50
N ALA A 103 -15.55 -8.44 16.67
CA ALA A 103 -14.27 -8.14 17.31
C ALA A 103 -13.42 -7.14 16.50
N ASN A 104 -13.38 -7.27 15.16
CA ASN A 104 -12.67 -6.30 14.30
C ASN A 104 -13.30 -4.91 14.38
N PHE A 105 -14.63 -4.85 14.39
CA PHE A 105 -15.36 -3.60 14.50
C PHE A 105 -15.08 -2.90 15.84
N ILE A 106 -15.09 -3.65 16.95
CA ILE A 106 -14.72 -3.13 18.27
C ILE A 106 -13.27 -2.63 18.26
N ALA A 107 -12.33 -3.40 17.72
CA ALA A 107 -10.92 -2.98 17.63
C ALA A 107 -10.77 -1.66 16.85
N LEU A 108 -11.51 -1.52 15.74
CA LEU A 108 -11.56 -0.29 14.96
C LEU A 108 -12.11 0.90 15.77
N LEU A 109 -13.22 0.71 16.50
CA LEU A 109 -13.77 1.77 17.36
C LEU A 109 -12.79 2.20 18.46
N VAL A 110 -12.08 1.24 19.07
CA VAL A 110 -11.03 1.51 20.06
C VAL A 110 -9.88 2.30 19.42
N LEU A 111 -9.45 1.93 18.21
CA LEU A 111 -8.42 2.67 17.47
C LEU A 111 -8.81 4.13 17.25
N LEU A 112 -10.06 4.37 16.82
CA LEU A 112 -10.57 5.72 16.54
C LEU A 112 -10.68 6.55 17.84
N GLY A 113 -11.17 5.93 18.92
CA GLY A 113 -11.39 6.56 20.22
C GLY A 113 -10.12 6.91 21.01
N PHE A 114 -8.98 6.28 20.69
CA PHE A 114 -7.75 6.44 21.45
C PHE A 114 -7.10 7.84 21.28
N PRO A 115 -6.64 8.50 22.37
CA PRO A 115 -6.39 8.00 23.74
C PRO A 115 -7.54 8.16 24.75
N PHE A 116 -8.79 8.21 24.32
CA PHE A 116 -9.98 8.39 25.17
C PHE A 116 -9.90 9.66 26.03
N GLU A 117 -9.78 10.81 25.37
CA GLU A 117 -9.76 12.10 26.06
C GLU A 117 -11.03 12.33 26.88
N LYS A 118 -10.85 12.84 28.10
CA LYS A 118 -11.97 13.16 29.00
C LYS A 118 -12.74 14.42 28.57
N ASN A 119 -12.08 15.32 27.82
CA ASN A 119 -12.71 16.52 27.28
C ASN A 119 -13.43 16.19 25.97
N ASN A 120 -14.74 16.47 25.90
CA ASN A 120 -15.55 16.22 24.70
C ASN A 120 -14.99 16.88 23.44
N GLN A 121 -14.47 18.11 23.53
CA GLN A 121 -13.92 18.79 22.35
C GLN A 121 -12.64 18.12 21.84
N GLY A 122 -11.73 17.78 22.75
CA GLY A 122 -10.49 17.08 22.42
C GLY A 122 -10.75 15.66 21.91
N PHE A 123 -11.68 14.96 22.55
CA PHE A 123 -12.17 13.65 22.10
C PHE A 123 -12.71 13.72 20.67
N THR A 124 -13.67 14.61 20.38
CA THR A 124 -14.27 14.72 19.05
C THR A 124 -13.23 15.10 17.99
N TYR A 125 -12.38 16.09 18.27
CA TYR A 125 -11.32 16.51 17.34
C TYR A 125 -10.36 15.35 17.02
N ARG A 126 -9.94 14.61 18.04
CA ARG A 126 -9.01 13.48 17.87
C ARG A 126 -9.63 12.32 17.09
N ASN A 127 -10.88 11.97 17.40
CA ASN A 127 -11.62 10.94 16.69
C ASN A 127 -11.78 11.28 15.20
N PHE A 128 -12.20 12.51 14.88
CA PHE A 128 -12.33 12.96 13.50
C PHE A 128 -11.00 12.94 12.76
N THR A 129 -9.92 13.34 13.43
CA THR A 129 -8.58 13.33 12.82
C THR A 129 -8.09 11.91 12.57
N ASN A 130 -8.25 10.99 13.53
CA ASN A 130 -7.91 9.57 13.36
C ASN A 130 -8.73 8.95 12.21
N LEU A 131 -10.04 9.26 12.14
CA LEU A 131 -10.91 8.80 11.07
C LEU A 131 -10.47 9.35 9.70
N PHE A 132 -10.12 10.63 9.63
CA PHE A 132 -9.60 11.25 8.41
C PHE A 132 -8.30 10.60 7.95
N HIS A 133 -7.35 10.35 8.86
CA HIS A 133 -6.10 9.67 8.53
C HIS A 133 -6.30 8.23 8.10
N LEU A 134 -7.21 7.49 8.74
CA LEU A 134 -7.57 6.15 8.33
C LEU A 134 -8.23 6.15 6.94
N GLY A 135 -9.18 7.06 6.70
CA GLY A 135 -9.82 7.22 5.40
C GLY A 135 -8.82 7.56 4.30
N LEU A 136 -7.87 8.45 4.59
CA LEU A 136 -6.79 8.79 3.66
C LEU A 136 -5.84 7.60 3.43
N ALA A 137 -5.48 6.86 4.48
CA ALA A 137 -4.71 5.62 4.37
C ALA A 137 -5.40 4.62 3.45
N THR A 138 -6.69 4.39 3.63
CA THR A 138 -7.49 3.49 2.79
C THR A 138 -7.58 3.98 1.34
N ALA A 139 -7.76 5.28 1.11
CA ALA A 139 -7.82 5.83 -0.25
C ALA A 139 -6.48 5.67 -0.99
N VAL A 140 -5.35 5.99 -0.33
CA VAL A 140 -4.02 5.82 -0.92
C VAL A 140 -3.68 4.34 -1.10
N TRP A 141 -4.08 3.50 -0.16
CA TRP A 141 -3.95 2.05 -0.26
C TRP A 141 -4.68 1.50 -1.49
N LEU A 142 -5.96 1.84 -1.68
CA LEU A 142 -6.74 1.43 -2.85
C LEU A 142 -6.10 1.90 -4.16
N LEU A 143 -5.62 3.14 -4.18
CA LEU A 143 -4.92 3.69 -5.34
C LEU A 143 -3.66 2.86 -5.67
N VAL A 144 -2.80 2.61 -4.68
CA VAL A 144 -1.57 1.82 -4.86
C VAL A 144 -1.91 0.40 -5.31
N PHE A 145 -2.90 -0.23 -4.68
CA PHE A 145 -3.37 -1.57 -5.04
C PHE A 145 -3.83 -1.62 -6.50
N GLY A 146 -4.65 -0.66 -6.94
CA GLY A 146 -5.12 -0.56 -8.32
C GLY A 146 -4.00 -0.30 -9.33
N LEU A 147 -3.03 0.57 -8.99
CA LEU A 147 -1.87 0.83 -9.84
C LEU A 147 -0.96 -0.38 -9.99
N VAL A 148 -0.73 -1.13 -8.91
CA VAL A 148 0.05 -2.37 -8.94
C VAL A 148 -0.69 -3.44 -9.76
N ALA A 149 -2.01 -3.57 -9.59
CA ALA A 149 -2.83 -4.47 -10.40
C ALA A 149 -2.77 -4.12 -11.90
N ALA A 150 -2.82 -2.83 -12.24
CA ALA A 150 -2.69 -2.36 -13.62
C ALA A 150 -1.30 -2.64 -14.21
N ILE A 151 -0.22 -2.54 -13.41
CA ILE A 151 1.13 -2.93 -13.81
C ILE A 151 1.19 -4.44 -14.11
N LEU A 152 0.69 -5.28 -13.21
CA LEU A 152 0.67 -6.74 -13.42
C LEU A 152 -0.15 -7.12 -14.66
N PHE A 153 -1.34 -6.53 -14.80
CA PHE A 153 -2.18 -6.72 -15.99
C PHE A 153 -1.44 -6.34 -17.29
N THR A 154 -0.68 -5.25 -17.25
CA THR A 154 0.15 -4.79 -18.38
C THR A 154 1.28 -5.77 -18.69
N ILE A 155 1.97 -6.28 -17.66
CA ILE A 155 3.03 -7.27 -17.87
C ILE A 155 2.47 -8.54 -18.51
N THR A 156 1.39 -9.09 -17.95
CA THR A 156 0.70 -10.28 -18.47
C THR A 156 0.25 -10.08 -19.92
N THR A 157 -0.32 -8.91 -20.23
CA THR A 157 -0.86 -8.61 -21.56
C THR A 157 0.23 -8.38 -22.60
N LEU A 158 1.25 -7.56 -22.29
CA LEU A 158 2.28 -7.19 -23.26
C LEU A 158 3.27 -8.34 -23.49
N PHE A 159 3.71 -8.99 -22.41
CA PHE A 159 4.79 -9.99 -22.48
C PHE A 159 4.30 -11.43 -22.45
N ASN A 160 2.98 -11.66 -22.44
CA ASN A 160 2.36 -12.99 -22.38
C ASN A 160 2.88 -13.84 -21.20
N VAL A 161 3.10 -13.19 -20.06
CA VAL A 161 3.59 -13.83 -18.83
C VAL A 161 2.40 -14.36 -18.04
N GLU A 162 2.32 -15.67 -17.86
CA GLU A 162 1.27 -16.31 -17.06
C GLU A 162 1.76 -16.51 -15.62
N PHE A 163 1.22 -15.71 -14.70
CA PHE A 163 1.40 -15.91 -13.27
C PHE A 163 0.36 -16.90 -12.74
N SER A 164 0.74 -17.75 -11.79
CA SER A 164 -0.19 -18.69 -11.16
C SER A 164 -1.21 -17.97 -10.26
N ASP A 165 -2.39 -18.55 -10.08
CA ASP A 165 -3.40 -18.04 -9.13
C ASP A 165 -2.83 -17.91 -7.72
N SER A 166 -2.03 -18.89 -7.31
CA SER A 166 -1.29 -18.85 -6.04
C SER A 166 -0.41 -17.60 -5.96
N PHE A 167 0.39 -17.28 -6.99
CA PHE A 167 1.20 -16.06 -6.99
C PHE A 167 0.34 -14.81 -6.77
N TYR A 168 -0.78 -14.68 -7.49
CA TYR A 168 -1.68 -13.53 -7.33
C TYR A 168 -2.23 -13.44 -5.90
N SER A 169 -2.71 -14.55 -5.34
CA SER A 169 -3.22 -14.59 -3.97
C SER A 169 -2.17 -14.14 -2.96
N HIS A 170 -0.95 -14.69 -3.04
CA HIS A 170 0.16 -14.32 -2.16
C HIS A 170 0.56 -12.86 -2.30
N PHE A 171 0.74 -12.41 -3.53
CA PHE A 171 1.20 -11.07 -3.83
C PHE A 171 0.18 -10.01 -3.37
N TYR A 172 -1.10 -10.16 -3.73
CA TYR A 172 -2.13 -9.19 -3.34
C TYR A 172 -2.43 -9.21 -1.84
N THR A 173 -2.40 -10.38 -1.20
CA THR A 173 -2.62 -10.49 0.26
C THR A 173 -1.46 -9.88 1.03
N SER A 174 -0.21 -10.17 0.63
CA SER A 174 1.00 -9.56 1.21
C SER A 174 1.00 -8.04 1.02
N LEU A 175 0.64 -7.56 -0.18
CA LEU A 175 0.52 -6.13 -0.47
C LEU A 175 -0.54 -5.48 0.42
N GLY A 176 -1.72 -6.09 0.55
CA GLY A 176 -2.82 -5.61 1.39
C GLY A 176 -2.40 -5.44 2.85
N ILE A 177 -1.87 -6.51 3.44
CA ILE A 177 -1.40 -6.58 4.82
C ILE A 177 -0.28 -5.58 5.10
N PHE A 178 0.63 -5.36 4.16
CA PHE A 178 1.74 -4.45 4.39
C PHE A 178 1.34 -2.99 4.24
N THR A 179 0.64 -2.65 3.14
CA THR A 179 0.57 -1.25 2.69
C THR A 179 -0.50 -0.43 3.40
N GLN A 180 -1.66 -1.02 3.75
CA GLN A 180 -2.73 -0.30 4.45
C GLN A 180 -2.29 0.20 5.85
N PRO A 181 -1.78 -0.66 6.75
CA PRO A 181 -1.29 -0.21 8.05
C PRO A 181 -0.06 0.70 7.93
N LEU A 182 0.82 0.48 6.95
CA LEU A 182 1.96 1.37 6.69
C LEU A 182 1.49 2.80 6.38
N PHE A 183 0.50 2.98 5.49
CA PHE A 183 -0.03 4.31 5.18
C PHE A 183 -0.70 4.95 6.39
N PHE A 184 -1.43 4.17 7.20
CA PHE A 184 -1.98 4.67 8.46
C PHE A 184 -0.89 5.19 9.40
N LEU A 185 0.21 4.46 9.60
CA LEU A 185 1.34 4.91 10.41
C LEU A 185 1.97 6.21 9.85
N VAL A 186 2.16 6.28 8.53
CA VAL A 186 2.76 7.46 7.87
C VAL A 186 1.90 8.70 8.07
N PHE A 187 0.58 8.58 7.98
CA PHE A 187 -0.33 9.71 8.19
C PHE A 187 -0.44 10.10 9.65
N GLN A 188 -0.46 9.13 10.56
CA GLN A 188 -0.49 9.41 11.98
C GLN A 188 0.80 10.08 12.50
N GLN A 189 1.97 9.60 12.11
CA GLN A 189 3.25 10.15 12.56
C GLN A 189 3.38 11.64 12.19
N ARG A 190 2.78 12.03 11.07
CA ARG A 190 2.84 13.42 10.58
C ARG A 190 2.02 14.36 11.44
N GLN A 191 0.89 13.94 12.00
CA GLN A 191 0.09 14.73 12.95
C GLN A 191 0.93 15.27 14.12
N VAL A 192 1.87 14.48 14.63
CA VAL A 192 2.70 14.85 15.80
C VAL A 192 3.76 15.91 15.46
N LYS A 193 4.17 16.03 14.19
CA LYS A 193 5.28 16.89 13.76
C LYS A 193 4.86 18.14 12.98
N SER A 194 3.62 18.19 12.46
CA SER A 194 3.06 19.31 11.68
C SER A 194 1.66 18.93 11.22
N GLU A 195 0.71 19.87 11.17
CA GLU A 195 -0.58 19.62 10.51
C GLU A 195 -0.38 19.14 9.06
N MET A 196 -1.16 18.13 8.67
CA MET A 196 -1.13 17.54 7.35
C MET A 196 -1.97 18.40 6.40
N THR A 197 -1.32 19.22 5.57
CA THR A 197 -2.01 20.09 4.60
C THR A 197 -2.37 19.34 3.31
N LEU A 198 -3.45 19.75 2.65
CA LEU A 198 -3.87 19.20 1.34
C LEU A 198 -2.73 19.24 0.31
N ASN A 199 -2.01 20.35 0.20
CA ASN A 199 -0.88 20.48 -0.72
C ASN A 199 0.19 19.41 -0.49
N ARG A 200 0.42 19.03 0.78
CA ARG A 200 1.40 18.02 1.13
C ARG A 200 0.93 16.60 0.78
N ILE A 201 -0.37 16.32 0.87
CA ILE A 201 -0.96 15.05 0.42
C ILE A 201 -0.73 14.90 -1.08
N PHE A 202 -1.08 15.93 -1.86
CA PHE A 202 -0.87 15.93 -3.32
C PHE A 202 0.62 15.82 -3.68
N ASP A 203 1.50 16.56 -3.00
CA ASP A 203 2.94 16.44 -3.21
C ASP A 203 3.44 15.00 -3.00
N ILE A 204 2.92 14.27 -2.00
CA ILE A 204 3.31 12.88 -1.76
C ILE A 204 2.74 11.97 -2.85
N LEU A 205 1.44 12.05 -3.11
CA LEU A 205 0.76 11.20 -4.09
C LEU A 205 1.36 11.36 -5.49
N VAL A 206 1.49 12.59 -5.97
CA VAL A 206 1.99 12.86 -7.32
C VAL A 206 3.44 12.43 -7.45
N ASN A 207 4.30 12.81 -6.50
CA ASN A 207 5.74 12.61 -6.66
C ASN A 207 6.23 11.20 -6.29
N PHE A 208 5.53 10.47 -5.43
CA PHE A 208 5.99 9.18 -4.92
C PHE A 208 5.10 8.00 -5.30
N VAL A 209 3.87 8.24 -5.77
CA VAL A 209 2.98 7.17 -6.23
C VAL A 209 2.74 7.32 -7.73
N LEU A 210 2.12 8.41 -8.17
CA LEU A 210 1.65 8.54 -9.55
C LEU A 210 2.79 8.68 -10.57
N ALA A 211 3.77 9.56 -10.33
CA ALA A 211 4.87 9.77 -11.26
C ALA A 211 5.78 8.55 -11.40
N PRO A 212 6.22 7.86 -10.33
CA PRO A 212 6.94 6.59 -10.46
C PRO A 212 6.16 5.52 -11.21
N THR A 213 4.85 5.39 -10.95
CA THR A 213 4.01 4.44 -11.69
C THR A 213 3.96 4.77 -13.18
N LEU A 214 3.80 6.05 -13.54
CA LEU A 214 3.82 6.49 -14.94
C LEU A 214 5.15 6.17 -15.62
N ILE A 215 6.27 6.37 -14.92
CA ILE A 215 7.61 5.98 -15.41
C ILE A 215 7.68 4.46 -15.66
N ILE A 216 7.15 3.64 -14.75
CA ILE A 216 7.11 2.18 -14.92
C ILE A 216 6.31 1.81 -16.17
N PHE A 217 5.14 2.41 -16.38
CA PHE A 217 4.35 2.19 -17.61
C PHE A 217 5.13 2.60 -18.87
N THR A 218 5.80 3.74 -18.85
CA THR A 218 6.66 4.16 -19.98
C THR A 218 7.73 3.11 -20.26
N VAL A 219 8.43 2.62 -19.23
CA VAL A 219 9.46 1.59 -19.40
C VAL A 219 8.89 0.28 -19.96
N LEU A 220 7.74 -0.18 -19.45
CA LEU A 220 7.08 -1.39 -19.95
C LEU A 220 6.66 -1.27 -21.41
N LEU A 221 6.08 -0.13 -21.79
CA LEU A 221 5.68 0.12 -23.18
C LEU A 221 6.89 0.15 -24.12
N TYR A 222 8.01 0.77 -23.70
CA TYR A 222 9.23 0.77 -24.50
C TYR A 222 9.89 -0.60 -24.60
N ALA A 223 9.89 -1.37 -23.51
CA ALA A 223 10.35 -2.76 -23.54
C ALA A 223 9.51 -3.60 -24.52
N TYR A 224 8.20 -3.36 -24.58
CA TYR A 224 7.32 -4.02 -25.54
C TYR A 224 7.59 -3.61 -26.99
N VAL A 225 7.87 -2.33 -27.25
CA VAL A 225 8.28 -1.87 -28.59
C VAL A 225 9.57 -2.56 -29.04
N VAL A 226 10.55 -2.69 -28.15
CA VAL A 226 11.78 -3.45 -28.43
C VAL A 226 11.46 -4.90 -28.75
N GLN A 227 10.57 -5.54 -28.01
CA GLN A 227 10.12 -6.91 -28.28
C GLN A 227 9.49 -7.03 -29.68
N ILE A 228 8.61 -6.11 -30.08
CA ILE A 228 8.00 -6.09 -31.42
C ILE A 228 9.06 -6.00 -32.52
N ILE A 229 10.07 -5.15 -32.34
CA ILE A 229 11.16 -4.98 -33.31
C ILE A 229 11.93 -6.30 -33.51
N PHE A 230 12.18 -7.04 -32.42
CA PHE A 230 12.89 -8.32 -32.50
C PHE A 230 12.04 -9.47 -33.03
N GLU A 231 10.77 -9.55 -32.62
CA GLU A 231 9.86 -10.64 -33.01
C GLU A 231 9.27 -10.43 -34.41
N GLY A 232 9.17 -9.18 -34.88
CA GLY A 232 8.59 -8.84 -36.18
C GLY A 232 7.07 -9.07 -36.25
N VAL A 233 6.41 -9.31 -35.12
CA VAL A 233 4.97 -9.57 -35.03
C VAL A 233 4.25 -8.33 -34.51
N LEU A 234 3.18 -7.94 -35.20
CA LEU A 234 2.35 -6.81 -34.79
C LEU A 234 1.70 -7.03 -33.41
N PRO A 235 1.44 -5.95 -32.65
CA PRO A 235 0.82 -6.04 -31.34
C PRO A 235 -0.52 -6.76 -31.40
N LYS A 236 -0.81 -7.57 -30.37
CA LYS A 236 -2.16 -8.10 -30.16
C LYS A 236 -3.13 -6.91 -29.97
N GLY A 237 -4.39 -7.06 -30.40
CA GLY A 237 -5.42 -6.01 -30.34
C GLY A 237 -5.76 -5.46 -28.94
N MET A 238 -5.05 -5.88 -27.88
CA MET A 238 -5.20 -5.37 -26.51
C MET A 238 -4.29 -4.19 -26.17
N LEU A 239 -3.38 -3.77 -27.08
CA LEU A 239 -2.45 -2.66 -26.81
C LEU A 239 -3.19 -1.36 -26.45
N ALA A 240 -4.30 -1.07 -27.12
CA ALA A 240 -5.13 0.12 -26.85
C ALA A 240 -5.66 0.17 -25.40
N ASN A 241 -5.94 -0.98 -24.78
CA ASN A 241 -6.41 -1.06 -23.40
C ASN A 241 -5.35 -0.64 -22.38
N ILE A 242 -4.08 -0.55 -22.79
CA ILE A 242 -2.95 -0.12 -21.96
C ILE A 242 -2.52 1.29 -22.33
N THR A 243 -2.39 1.57 -23.63
CA THR A 243 -1.89 2.86 -24.11
C THR A 243 -2.86 4.00 -23.84
N LEU A 244 -4.19 3.78 -23.93
CA LEU A 244 -5.18 4.81 -23.60
C LEU A 244 -5.16 5.21 -22.11
N PRO A 245 -5.25 4.29 -21.13
CA PRO A 245 -5.09 4.65 -19.72
C PRO A 245 -3.73 5.28 -19.40
N TYR A 246 -2.66 4.85 -20.05
CA TYR A 246 -1.33 5.46 -19.89
C TYR A 246 -1.33 6.94 -20.31
N LEU A 247 -1.91 7.26 -21.48
CA LEU A 247 -1.99 8.64 -21.98
C LEU A 247 -2.86 9.52 -21.09
N LEU A 248 -4.08 9.06 -20.77
CA LEU A 248 -5.01 9.79 -19.90
C LEU A 248 -4.43 9.96 -18.50
N GLY A 249 -3.82 8.91 -17.96
CA GLY A 249 -3.12 8.92 -16.69
C GLY A 249 -1.98 9.94 -16.70
N GLY A 250 -1.14 9.94 -17.73
CA GLY A 250 -0.04 10.89 -17.81
C GLY A 250 -0.46 12.34 -17.97
N LEU A 251 -1.53 12.62 -18.73
CA LEU A 251 -2.14 13.95 -18.77
C LEU A 251 -2.67 14.36 -17.39
N GLY A 252 -3.36 13.45 -16.69
CA GLY A 252 -3.85 13.68 -15.33
C GLY A 252 -2.71 13.97 -14.34
N VAL A 253 -1.64 13.18 -14.37
CA VAL A 253 -0.45 13.41 -13.52
C VAL A 253 0.23 14.73 -13.88
N TYR A 254 0.30 15.08 -15.17
CA TYR A 254 0.84 16.36 -15.61
C TYR A 254 0.04 17.54 -15.06
N ALA A 255 -1.30 17.45 -15.09
CA ALA A 255 -2.19 18.46 -14.53
C ALA A 255 -2.05 18.56 -13.00
N LEU A 256 -2.06 17.42 -12.29
CA LEU A 256 -1.90 17.39 -10.83
C LEU A 256 -0.54 17.94 -10.38
N ARG A 257 0.51 17.75 -11.19
CA ARG A 257 1.84 18.30 -10.94
C ARG A 257 1.86 19.83 -10.97
N SER A 258 0.97 20.49 -11.72
CA SER A 258 0.90 21.96 -11.75
C SER A 258 0.43 22.58 -10.42
N ILE A 259 -0.27 21.80 -9.60
CA ILE A 259 -0.81 22.20 -8.29
C ILE A 259 0.13 21.81 -7.14
N CYS A 260 1.15 20.99 -7.41
CA CYS A 260 2.14 20.58 -6.43
C CYS A 260 3.09 21.73 -6.07
N ALA A 261 3.30 21.98 -4.78
CA ALA A 261 4.20 23.02 -4.30
C ALA A 261 5.68 22.67 -4.59
N LYS A 262 6.01 21.37 -4.63
CA LYS A 262 7.36 20.87 -4.94
C LYS A 262 7.30 19.70 -5.92
N ALA A 263 7.02 20.02 -7.18
CA ALA A 263 7.03 19.03 -8.26
C ALA A 263 8.41 18.36 -8.43
N ARG A 264 8.44 17.04 -8.57
CA ARG A 264 9.64 16.23 -8.84
C ARG A 264 9.62 15.70 -10.29
N TRP A 265 10.64 14.91 -10.65
CA TRP A 265 10.76 14.22 -11.93
C TRP A 265 10.75 15.13 -13.17
N GLU A 266 11.30 16.34 -13.05
CA GLU A 266 11.34 17.34 -14.14
C GLU A 266 11.89 16.79 -15.45
N THR A 267 12.98 16.02 -15.39
CA THR A 267 13.58 15.42 -16.59
C THR A 267 12.61 14.48 -17.30
N PHE A 268 11.96 13.58 -16.56
CA PHE A 268 10.97 12.67 -17.14
C PHE A 268 9.80 13.43 -17.75
N PHE A 269 9.20 14.38 -17.02
CA PHE A 269 8.07 15.15 -17.53
C PHE A 269 8.41 16.09 -18.69
N LYS A 270 9.67 16.53 -18.80
CA LYS A 270 10.16 17.26 -19.98
C LYS A 270 10.14 16.40 -21.23
N PHE A 271 10.49 15.12 -21.11
CA PHE A 271 10.51 14.19 -22.24
C PHE A 271 9.19 13.43 -22.43
N TYR A 272 8.32 13.41 -21.43
CA TYR A 272 7.07 12.64 -21.42
C TYR A 272 6.21 12.86 -22.67
N PRO A 273 5.98 14.09 -23.18
CA PRO A 273 5.18 14.29 -24.39
C PRO A 273 5.74 13.55 -25.62
N TYR A 274 7.06 13.47 -25.74
CA TYR A 274 7.73 12.72 -26.81
C TYR A 274 7.68 11.22 -26.56
N LEU A 275 7.91 10.82 -25.31
CA LEU A 275 7.87 9.41 -24.90
C LEU A 275 6.48 8.81 -25.09
N ALA A 276 5.44 9.62 -24.91
CA ALA A 276 4.04 9.21 -25.03
C ALA A 276 3.58 8.96 -26.46
N ILE A 277 4.31 9.43 -27.48
CA ILE A 277 3.94 9.25 -28.91
C ILE A 277 4.24 7.82 -29.38
N VAL A 278 5.40 7.28 -28.97
CA VAL A 278 5.89 5.99 -29.47
C VAL A 278 4.90 4.83 -29.26
N PRO A 279 4.22 4.69 -28.10
CA PRO A 279 3.23 3.63 -27.92
C PRO A 279 1.94 3.78 -28.74
N ILE A 280 1.74 4.89 -29.46
CA ILE A 280 0.54 5.18 -30.26
C ILE A 280 0.70 4.73 -31.72
N VAL A 281 1.95 4.58 -32.18
CA VAL A 281 2.32 4.29 -33.58
C VAL A 281 2.74 2.84 -33.71
#